data_AF-A0A5T1BND4-F1
#
_entry.id   AF-A0A5T1BND4-F1
#
_cell.length_a   1.000
_cell.length_b   1.000
_cell.length_c   1.000
_cell.angle_alpha   90.00
_cell.angle_beta   90.00
_cell.angle_gamma   90.00
#
_symmetry.space_group_name_H-M   'P 1'
#
loop_
_entity.id
_entity.type
_entity.pdbx_description
1 polymer ?
#
loop_
_entity_poly.entity_id
_entity_poly.type
_entity_poly.pdbx_seq_one_letter_code
_entity_poly.pdbx_strand_id
1 'polypeptide(L)'
;MKLSDFDFRVWDGKKYINNIKGGVYIHKINDHIKCLNRNQDCYDYEFELDDLDNSNLEIELFTGLYDKNGKKIYEGDIVSYITFQGTT
;
A
#
# COMPACT_ATOMS: atom_id res chain seq x y z
N MET A 1 -13.62 -8.34 5.08
CA MET A 1 -13.30 -6.93 5.37
C MET A 1 -14.39 -6.03 4.77
N LYS A 2 -14.87 -5.01 5.47
CA LYS A 2 -15.76 -4.01 4.85
C LYS A 2 -14.92 -3.00 4.07
N LEU A 3 -15.51 -2.32 3.08
CA LEU A 3 -14.78 -1.29 2.33
C LEU A 3 -14.27 -0.16 3.25
N SER A 4 -14.98 0.12 4.36
CA SER A 4 -14.53 1.07 5.39
C SER A 4 -13.23 0.68 6.08
N ASP A 5 -12.88 -0.60 6.04
CA ASP A 5 -11.70 -1.16 6.70
C ASP A 5 -10.59 -1.44 5.69
N PHE A 6 -10.85 -1.22 4.39
CA PHE A 6 -9.87 -1.38 3.32
C PHE A 6 -8.71 -0.42 3.54
N ASP A 7 -7.51 -0.96 3.49
CA ASP A 7 -6.28 -0.22 3.69
C ASP A 7 -5.14 -0.93 2.96
N PHE A 8 -4.13 -0.17 2.56
CA PHE A 8 -2.97 -0.67 1.85
C PHE A 8 -1.77 0.24 2.10
N ARG A 9 -0.57 -0.29 1.87
CA ARG A 9 0.67 0.49 1.86
C ARG A 9 1.46 0.19 0.59
N VAL A 10 2.34 1.11 0.22
CA VAL A 10 3.14 1.01 -1.01
C VAL A 10 4.62 1.03 -0.64
N TRP A 11 5.36 0.04 -1.13
CA TRP A 11 6.80 -0.13 -0.95
C TRP A 11 7.54 0.23 -2.24
N ASP A 12 8.61 1.02 -2.15
CA ASP A 12 9.42 1.46 -3.31
C ASP A 12 10.68 0.61 -3.55
N GLY A 13 10.84 -0.50 -2.83
CA GLY A 13 12.07 -1.29 -2.80
C GLY A 13 13.05 -0.88 -1.69
N LYS A 14 12.87 0.28 -1.05
CA LYS A 14 13.76 0.82 0.00
C LYS A 14 13.03 1.36 1.24
N LYS A 15 11.85 1.95 1.07
CA LYS A 15 11.02 2.54 2.14
C LYS A 15 9.53 2.52 1.76
N TYR A 16 8.69 2.65 2.78
CA TYR A 16 7.26 2.89 2.57
C TYR A 16 7.00 4.34 2.16
N ILE A 17 6.14 4.52 1.17
CA ILE A 17 5.76 5.83 0.65
C ILE A 17 4.65 6.41 1.55
N ASN A 18 4.98 7.47 2.31
CA ASN A 18 4.07 8.06 3.30
C ASN A 18 3.48 9.43 2.90
N ASN A 19 3.93 10.03 1.79
CA ASN A 19 3.57 11.41 1.38
C ASN A 19 3.32 11.51 -0.12
N ILE A 20 2.30 10.81 -0.61
CA ILE A 20 1.84 11.01 -2.00
C ILE A 20 0.93 12.23 -2.00
N LYS A 21 1.51 13.41 -2.21
CA LYS A 21 0.73 14.66 -2.35
C LYS A 21 -0.11 14.55 -3.62
N GLY A 22 -1.42 14.61 -3.46
CA GLY A 22 -2.36 14.54 -4.58
C GLY A 22 -3.13 13.23 -4.74
N GLY A 23 -2.86 12.22 -3.90
CA GLY A 23 -3.52 10.92 -4.00
C GLY A 23 -2.81 9.98 -4.96
N VAL A 24 -3.11 8.69 -4.86
CA VAL A 24 -2.44 7.63 -5.61
C VAL A 24 -3.36 7.16 -6.72
N TYR A 25 -2.97 7.37 -7.98
CA TYR A 25 -3.59 6.66 -9.09
C TYR A 25 -2.81 5.38 -9.33
N ILE A 26 -3.48 4.25 -9.14
CA ILE A 26 -2.91 2.91 -9.34
C ILE A 26 -3.50 2.37 -10.63
N HIS A 27 -2.68 2.26 -11.67
CA HIS A 27 -3.05 1.65 -12.94
C HIS A 27 -2.17 0.44 -13.18
N LYS A 28 -2.79 -0.73 -13.31
CA LYS A 28 -2.11 -1.93 -13.80
C LYS A 28 -2.11 -1.92 -15.33
N ILE A 29 -1.02 -1.49 -15.95
CA ILE A 29 -0.81 -1.65 -17.39
C ILE A 29 0.14 -2.84 -17.56
N ASN A 30 -0.36 -3.93 -18.13
CA ASN A 30 0.31 -5.23 -18.16
C ASN A 30 0.64 -5.71 -16.73
N ASP A 31 1.91 -5.64 -16.32
CA ASP A 31 2.42 -6.10 -15.01
C ASP A 31 3.03 -4.99 -14.15
N HIS A 32 2.92 -3.72 -14.54
CA HIS A 32 3.52 -2.61 -13.80
C HIS A 32 2.47 -1.82 -13.00
N ILE A 33 2.84 -1.44 -11.78
CA ILE A 33 2.11 -0.50 -10.93
C ILE A 33 2.80 0.85 -11.07
N LYS A 34 2.07 1.88 -11.54
CA LYS A 34 2.52 3.27 -11.48
C LYS A 34 1.79 4.00 -10.36
N CYS A 35 2.50 4.88 -9.65
CA CYS A 35 1.92 5.86 -8.74
C CYS A 35 2.28 7.25 -9.23
N LEU A 36 1.31 8.16 -9.19
CA LEU A 36 1.44 9.48 -9.79
C LEU A 36 0.99 10.51 -8.77
N ASN A 37 1.76 11.59 -8.59
CA ASN A 37 1.34 12.72 -7.77
C ASN A 37 0.31 13.55 -8.55
N ARG A 38 -0.83 13.86 -7.94
CA ARG A 38 -1.76 14.84 -8.51
C ARG A 38 -1.25 16.23 -8.18
N ASN A 39 -0.84 16.99 -9.20
CA ASN A 39 -0.63 18.42 -9.03
C ASN A 39 -1.99 19.08 -8.71
N GLN A 40 -2.02 19.93 -7.69
CA GLN A 40 -3.25 20.44 -7.08
C GLN A 40 -4.07 21.34 -8.03
N ASP A 41 -3.45 21.79 -9.13
CA ASP A 41 -4.01 22.78 -10.07
C ASP A 41 -4.70 22.18 -11.30
N CYS A 42 -4.73 20.85 -11.46
CA CYS A 42 -5.26 20.22 -12.68
C CYS A 42 -6.74 19.81 -12.53
N TYR A 43 -7.63 20.73 -12.91
CA TYR A 43 -9.06 20.45 -13.21
C TYR A 43 -9.30 20.21 -14.70
N ASP A 44 -8.28 20.40 -15.55
CA ASP A 44 -8.34 20.12 -16.97
C ASP A 44 -7.78 18.73 -17.27
N TYR A 45 -8.38 18.08 -18.27
CA TYR A 45 -8.24 16.66 -18.62
C TYR A 45 -6.82 16.20 -19.05
N GLU A 46 -5.80 17.07 -18.94
CA GLU A 46 -4.41 16.74 -19.19
C GLU A 46 -3.67 16.56 -17.87
N PHE A 47 -3.74 15.33 -17.36
CA PHE A 47 -2.93 14.92 -16.23
C PHE A 47 -1.45 14.92 -16.67
N GLU A 48 -0.70 15.97 -16.34
CA GLU A 48 0.76 15.86 -16.31
C GLU A 48 1.14 15.06 -15.07
N LEU A 49 1.41 13.78 -15.33
CA LEU A 49 1.84 12.83 -14.33
C LEU A 49 3.35 12.92 -14.29
N ASP A 50 3.90 13.48 -13.22
CA ASP A 50 5.32 13.28 -12.93
C ASP A 50 5.50 11.77 -12.69
N ASP A 51 6.16 11.11 -13.65
CA ASP A 51 6.69 9.76 -13.46
C ASP A 51 7.66 9.87 -12.28
N LEU A 52 7.16 9.60 -11.07
CA LEU A 52 8.05 9.19 -10.00
C LEU A 52 8.82 7.99 -10.56
N ASP A 53 10.15 8.02 -10.51
CA ASP A 53 11.00 6.91 -10.91
C ASP A 53 10.74 5.71 -9.99
N ASN A 54 9.65 5.01 -10.27
CA ASN A 54 8.91 4.09 -9.41
C ASN A 54 8.76 2.73 -10.13
N SER A 55 9.80 2.31 -10.86
CA SER A 55 9.75 1.11 -11.68
C SER A 55 9.58 -0.20 -10.90
N ASN A 56 9.63 -0.19 -9.57
CA ASN A 56 9.55 -1.37 -8.69
C ASN A 56 8.60 -1.17 -7.49
N LEU A 57 7.42 -0.60 -7.70
CA LEU A 57 6.44 -0.47 -6.61
C LEU A 57 5.74 -1.79 -6.32
N GLU A 58 5.61 -2.09 -5.04
CA GLU A 58 4.81 -3.19 -4.53
C GLU A 58 3.65 -2.64 -3.68
N ILE A 59 2.45 -3.17 -3.91
CA ILE A 59 1.28 -2.89 -3.08
C ILE A 59 1.13 -4.03 -2.09
N GLU A 60 1.03 -3.68 -0.81
CA GLU A 60 0.80 -4.63 0.27
C GLU A 60 -0.58 -4.36 0.89
N LEU A 61 -1.52 -5.30 0.72
CA LEU A 61 -2.89 -5.15 1.19
C LEU A 61 -3.00 -5.46 2.68
N PHE A 62 -3.86 -4.71 3.39
CA PHE A 62 -4.21 -5.04 4.76
C PHE A 62 -4.96 -6.37 4.81
N THR A 63 -4.54 -7.27 5.69
CA THR A 63 -5.13 -8.62 5.82
C THR A 63 -6.48 -8.63 6.54
N GLY A 64 -6.81 -7.55 7.27
CA GLY A 64 -7.94 -7.52 8.20
C GLY A 64 -7.60 -8.03 9.60
N LEU A 65 -6.35 -8.42 9.84
CA LEU A 65 -5.86 -8.93 11.12
C LEU A 65 -4.93 -7.92 11.80
N TYR A 66 -4.98 -7.90 13.12
CA TYR A 66 -4.07 -7.11 13.94
C TYR A 66 -3.13 -8.04 14.71
N ASP A 67 -1.89 -7.62 14.90
CA ASP A 67 -0.95 -8.31 15.77
C ASP A 67 -1.33 -8.13 17.25
N LYS A 68 -0.57 -8.77 18.14
CA LYS A 68 -0.78 -8.70 19.60
C LYS A 68 -0.67 -7.29 20.20
N ASN A 69 -0.05 -6.35 19.48
CA ASN A 69 0.12 -4.96 19.89
C ASN A 69 -0.94 -4.05 19.26
N GLY A 70 -1.91 -4.60 18.52
CA GLY A 70 -2.92 -3.82 17.80
C GLY A 70 -2.40 -3.15 16.52
N LYS A 71 -1.25 -3.60 15.97
CA LYS A 71 -0.74 -3.12 14.68
C LYS A 71 -1.37 -3.92 13.54
N LYS A 72 -1.82 -3.24 12.50
CA LYS A 72 -2.33 -3.88 11.28
C LYS A 72 -1.25 -4.78 10.65
N ILE A 73 -1.65 -5.96 10.20
CA ILE A 73 -0.81 -6.90 9.45
C ILE A 73 -1.15 -6.77 7.97
N TYR A 74 -0.15 -6.49 7.15
CA TYR A 74 -0.27 -6.38 5.70
C TYR A 74 0.37 -7.61 5.03
N GLU A 75 0.03 -7.86 3.76
CA GLU A 75 0.76 -8.83 2.94
C GLU A 75 2.27 -8.51 2.95
N GLY A 76 3.11 -9.54 3.04
CA GLY A 76 4.57 -9.39 3.16
C GLY A 76 5.10 -9.18 4.58
N ASP A 77 4.27 -8.88 5.57
CA ASP A 77 4.72 -8.75 6.96
C ASP A 77 5.28 -10.07 7.52
N ILE A 78 6.46 -10.00 8.13
CA ILE A 78 7.05 -11.12 8.87
C ILE A 78 6.55 -11.05 10.32
N VAL A 79 5.90 -12.11 10.78
CA VAL A 79 5.33 -12.20 12.13
C VAL A 79 5.89 -13.39 12.89
N SER A 80 6.10 -13.21 14.20
CA SER A 80 6.34 -14.31 15.13
C SER A 80 5.02 -14.73 15.78
N TYR A 81 4.79 -16.04 15.90
CA TYR A 81 3.62 -16.58 16.60
C TYR A 81 4.04 -17.40 17.82
N ILE A 82 3.16 -17.46 18.82
CA ILE A 82 3.32 -18.33 19.99
C ILE A 82 2.14 -19.29 19.98
N THR A 83 2.42 -20.60 20.03
CA THR A 83 1.39 -21.62 20.21
C THR A 83 1.35 -22.02 21.68
N PHE A 84 0.17 -21.97 22.28
CA PHE A 84 -0.07 -22.65 23.55
C PHE A 84 -0.46 -24.08 23.22
N GLN A 85 0.43 -25.04 23.50
CA GLN A 85 0.04 -26.45 23.52
C GLN A 85 -0.83 -26.63 24.76
N GLY A 86 -2.15 -26.63 24.58
CA GLY A 86 -3.06 -27.01 25.64
C GLY A 86 -2.80 -28.47 26.01
N THR A 87 -2.47 -28.74 27.28
CA THR A 87 -2.57 -30.08 27.83
C THR A 87 -4.04 -30.48 27.84
N THR A 88 -4.42 -31.36 26.92
CA THR A 88 -5.65 -32.15 26.95
C THR A 88 -5.66 -33.11 28.12
#